data_AF-A0A9D2UGP5-F1
#
_entry.id   AF-A0A9D2UGP5-F1
#
_cell.length_a   1.000
_cell.length_b   1.000
_cell.length_c   1.000
_cell.angle_alpha   90.00
_cell.angle_beta   90.00
_cell.angle_gamma   90.00
#
_symmetry.space_group_name_H-M   'P 1'
#
loop_
_entity.id
_entity.type
_entity.pdbx_description
1 polymer ?
#
loop_
_entity_poly.entity_id
_entity_poly.type
_entity_poly.pdbx_seq_one_letter_code
_entity_poly.pdbx_strand_id
1 'polypeptide(L)' 'KCRYRTADRKIELCHTLNGSALALPRIVATILENNQTPAGIRVPRVLVPYCGFEMID' A
#
# COMPACT_ATOMS: atom_id res chain seq x y z
N LYS A 1 1.13 22.25 -16.49
CA LYS A 1 0.15 21.48 -17.28
C LYS A 1 0.85 20.25 -17.84
N CYS A 2 0.45 19.04 -17.42
CA CYS A 2 0.96 17.80 -18.00
C CYS A 2 0.37 17.64 -19.42
N ARG A 3 1.23 17.38 -20.41
CA ARG A 3 0.88 17.34 -21.83
C ARG A 3 1.60 16.20 -22.52
N TYR A 4 1.00 15.64 -23.56
CA TYR A 4 1.63 14.65 -24.43
C TYR A 4 1.41 15.02 -25.90
N ARG A 5 2.19 14.40 -26.78
CA ARG A 5 2.06 14.56 -28.24
C ARG A 5 1.32 13.36 -28.80
N THR A 6 0.27 13.61 -29.57
CA THR A 6 -0.49 12.56 -30.26
C THR A 6 0.25 12.07 -31.52
N ALA A 7 -0.21 10.95 -32.09
CA ALA A 7 0.33 10.42 -33.35
C ALA A 7 0.29 11.46 -34.49
N ASP A 8 -0.75 12.31 -34.50
CA ASP A 8 -0.93 13.40 -35.47
C ASP A 8 -0.10 14.66 -35.15
N ARG A 9 0.89 14.54 -34.26
CA ARG A 9 1.79 15.60 -33.79
C ARG A 9 1.12 16.76 -33.04
N LYS A 10 -0.16 16.64 -32.66
CA LYS A 10 -0.87 17.63 -31.85
C LYS A 10 -0.45 17.54 -30.39
N ILE A 11 -0.49 18.67 -29.67
CA ILE A 11 -0.22 18.74 -28.23
C ILE A 11 -1.56 18.73 -27.50
N GLU A 12 -1.75 17.78 -26.59
CA GLU A 12 -2.99 17.63 -25.80
C GLU A 12 -2.68 17.55 -24.31
N LEU A 13 -3.69 17.82 -23.46
CA LEU A 13 -3.59 17.69 -22.01
C LEU A 13 -3.75 16.23 -21.59
N CYS A 14 -2.93 15.79 -20.64
CA CYS A 14 -3.04 14.43 -20.12
C CYS A 14 -4.28 14.27 -19.23
N HIS A 15 -4.99 13.15 -19.40
CA HIS A 15 -5.90 12.65 -18.37
C HIS A 15 -5.10 12.09 -17.20
N THR A 16 -5.57 12.32 -15.98
CA THR A 16 -4.92 11.83 -14.76
C THR A 16 -5.88 10.98 -13.95
N LEU A 17 -5.39 9.85 -13.47
CA LEU A 17 -6.04 9.02 -12.46
C LEU A 17 -5.17 9.02 -11.20
N ASN A 18 -5.79 8.92 -10.02
CA ASN A 18 -5.08 8.73 -8.76
C ASN A 18 -5.77 7.63 -7.95
N GLY A 19 -5.00 6.98 -7.08
CA GLY A 19 -5.47 5.96 -6.17
C GLY A 19 -4.45 5.76 -5.05
N SER A 20 -4.92 5.67 -3.81
CA SER A 20 -4.05 5.43 -2.66
C SER A 20 -3.54 3.99 -2.68
N ALA A 21 -2.23 3.80 -2.60
CA ALA A 21 -1.65 2.47 -2.48
C ALA A 21 -1.79 1.91 -1.05
N LEU A 22 -1.43 2.72 -0.05
CA LEU A 22 -1.46 2.32 1.36
C LEU A 22 -1.85 3.50 2.25
N ALA A 23 -2.87 3.33 3.08
CA ALA A 23 -3.22 4.27 4.15
C ALA A 23 -2.71 3.71 5.48
N LEU A 24 -1.49 4.08 5.86
CA LEU A 24 -0.74 3.47 6.96
C LEU A 24 -1.53 3.32 8.27
N PRO A 25 -2.23 4.34 8.81
CA PRO A 25 -2.90 4.20 10.11
C PRO A 25 -4.00 3.13 10.10
N ARG A 26 -4.81 3.11 9.04
CA ARG A 26 -5.92 2.16 8.90
C ARG A 26 -5.41 0.74 8.68
N ILE A 27 -4.39 0.59 7.84
CA ILE A 27 -3.86 -0.73 7.52
C ILE A 27 -3.11 -1.35 8.70
N VAL A 28 -2.40 -0.55 9.50
CA VAL A 28 -1.78 -1.05 10.74
C VAL A 28 -2.83 -1.61 11.69
N ALA A 29 -3.91 -0.87 11.97
CA ALA A 29 -5.00 -1.35 12.83
C ALA A 29 -5.60 -2.67 12.32
N THR A 30 -5.90 -2.76 11.02
CA THR A 30 -6.43 -3.98 10.39
C THR A 30 -5.45 -5.16 10.51
N ILE A 31 -4.15 -4.94 10.33
CA ILE A 31 -3.14 -6.00 10.50
C ILE A 31 -3.11 -6.47 11.95
N LEU A 32 -3.13 -5.56 12.92
CA LEU A 32 -3.10 -5.93 14.34
C LEU A 32 -4.35 -6.72 14.74
N GLU A 33 -5.54 -6.23 14.41
CA GLU A 33 -6.82 -6.84 14.78
C GLU A 33 -7.03 -8.22 14.14
N ASN A 34 -6.74 -8.38 12.84
CA ASN A 34 -7.01 -9.63 12.13
C ASN A 34 -5.98 -10.74 12.39
N ASN A 35 -4.84 -10.42 12.99
CA ASN A 35 -3.80 -11.40 13.28
C ASN A 35 -3.63 -11.66 14.79
N GLN A 36 -4.58 -11.24 15.62
CA GLN A 36 -4.57 -11.57 17.04
C GLN A 36 -4.74 -13.08 17.25
N THR A 37 -3.97 -13.61 18.18
CA THR A 37 -4.04 -15.00 18.66
C THR A 37 -3.96 -15.01 20.18
N PRO A 38 -4.31 -16.12 20.87
CA PRO A 38 -4.15 -16.22 22.33
C PRO A 38 -2.71 -16.02 22.83
N ALA A 39 -1.71 -16.14 21.95
CA ALA A 39 -0.29 -16.04 22.29
C ALA A 39 0.35 -14.70 21.85
N GLY A 40 -0.43 -13.75 21.32
CA GLY A 40 0.08 -12.49 20.76
C GLY A 40 -0.42 -12.25 19.33
N ILE A 41 0.17 -11.29 18.62
CA ILE A 41 -0.22 -10.92 17.25
C ILE A 41 0.76 -11.51 16.24
N ARG A 42 0.26 -12.33 15.32
CA ARG A 42 1.07 -12.95 14.28
C ARG A 42 1.39 -11.96 13.17
N VAL A 43 2.66 -11.76 12.87
CA VAL A 43 3.05 -10.91 11.73
C VAL A 43 2.76 -11.66 10.43
N PRO A 44 2.07 -11.03 9.45
CA PRO A 44 1.89 -11.61 8.13
C PRO A 44 3.23 -12.03 7.52
N ARG A 45 3.33 -13.23 6.94
CA ARG A 45 4.59 -13.79 6.40
C ARG A 45 5.32 -12.85 5.44
N VAL A 46 4.57 -12.08 4.66
CA VAL A 46 5.10 -11.06 3.72
C VAL A 46 5.80 -9.90 4.42
N LEU A 47 5.44 -9.59 5.67
CA LEU A 47 6.01 -8.50 6.47
C LEU A 47 7.20 -8.95 7.33
N VAL A 48 7.35 -10.25 7.61
CA VAL A 48 8.44 -10.80 8.43
C VAL A 48 9.85 -10.35 7.97
N PRO A 49 10.20 -10.33 6.66
CA PRO A 49 11.52 -9.85 6.22
C PRO A 49 11.80 -8.37 6.54
N TYR A 50 10.75 -7.58 6.76
CA TYR A 50 10.85 -6.15 7.07
C TYR A 50 10.80 -5.88 8.57
N CYS A 51 10.09 -6.72 9.33
CA CYS A 51 9.95 -6.60 10.78
C CYS A 51 11.10 -7.28 11.55
N GLY A 52 11.65 -8.38 11.02
CA GLY A 52 12.69 -9.17 11.71
C GLY A 52 12.17 -10.10 12.81
N PHE A 53 10.85 -10.21 12.96
CA PHE A 53 10.18 -11.08 13.93
C PHE A 53 8.87 -11.64 13.36
N GLU A 54 8.39 -12.74 13.94
CA GLU A 54 7.15 -13.41 13.52
C GLU A 54 5.94 -13.12 14.43
N MET A 55 6.19 -12.63 15.65
CA MET A 55 5.16 -12.36 16.66
C MET A 55 5.40 -11.01 17.34
N ILE A 56 4.30 -10.34 17.69
CA ILE A 56 4.27 -9.19 18.60
C ILE A 56 3.63 -9.67 19.89
N ASP A 57 4.32 -9.46 21.01
CA ASP A 57 3.90 -9.85 22.37
C ASP A 57 2.90 -8.86 22.99
#